data_AF-Q1WQY8-F1
#
_entry.id   AF-Q1WQY8-F1
#
_cell.length_a   1.000
_cell.length_b   1.000
_cell.length_c   1.000
_cell.angle_alpha   90.00
_cell.angle_beta   90.00
_cell.angle_gamma   90.00
#
_symmetry.space_group_name_H-M   'P 1'
#
loop_
_entity.id
_entity.type
_entity.pdbx_description
1 polymer ?
#
loop_
_entity_poly.entity_id
_entity_poly.type
_entity_poly.pdbx_seq_one_letter_code
_entity_poly.pdbx_strand_id
1 'polypeptide(L)'
;MKKYLIFILSIVVALLTWIPNTRLFLTDSSIGTILILVLSIFVCVFSVIYNKHSRSLWYIFSFILGLSPILFLIFVGIFLALGMPFAP
;
A
#
# COMPACT_ATOMS: atom_id res chain seq x y z
N MET A 1 -18.95 -4.07 10.93
CA MET A 1 -17.75 -4.93 10.95
C MET A 1 -16.89 -4.80 9.70
N LYS A 2 -17.37 -5.16 8.49
CA LYS A 2 -16.57 -5.20 7.25
C LYS A 2 -15.76 -3.94 6.92
N LYS A 3 -16.33 -2.75 7.15
CA LYS A 3 -15.64 -1.45 6.95
C LYS A 3 -14.39 -1.27 7.82
N TYR A 4 -14.44 -1.71 9.07
CA TYR A 4 -13.31 -1.60 10.01
C TYR A 4 -12.21 -2.61 9.68
N LEU A 5 -12.58 -3.80 9.19
CA LEU A 5 -11.61 -4.81 8.79
C LEU A 5 -10.74 -4.35 7.63
N ILE A 6 -11.35 -3.78 6.59
CA ILE A 6 -10.63 -3.23 5.43
C ILE A 6 -9.77 -2.03 5.86
N PHE A 7 -10.28 -1.20 6.75
CA PHE A 7 -9.53 -0.07 7.28
C PHE A 7 -8.31 -0.51 8.10
N ILE A 8 -8.46 -1.47 9.01
CA ILE A 8 -7.33 -2.03 9.78
C ILE A 8 -6.31 -2.65 8.82
N LEU A 9 -6.75 -3.43 7.83
CA LEU A 9 -5.86 -4.01 6.83
C LEU A 9 -5.09 -2.93 6.06
N SER A 10 -5.76 -1.84 5.66
CA SER A 10 -5.12 -0.73 4.96
C SER A 10 -4.06 -0.02 5.81
N ILE A 11 -4.30 0.12 7.12
CA ILE A 11 -3.31 0.67 8.06
C ILE A 11 -2.10 -0.26 8.15
N VAL A 12 -2.31 -1.56 8.32
CA VAL A 12 -1.21 -2.54 8.40
C VAL A 12 -0.36 -2.49 7.13
N VAL A 13 -0.98 -2.48 5.95
CA VAL A 13 -0.27 -2.44 4.67
C VAL A 13 0.54 -1.14 4.51
N ALA A 14 -0.05 0.00 4.89
CA ALA A 14 0.68 1.27 4.90
C ALA A 14 1.86 1.24 5.89
N LEU A 15 1.65 0.77 7.12
CA LEU A 15 2.71 0.66 8.13
C LEU A 15 3.87 -0.22 7.65
N LEU A 16 3.57 -1.36 7.03
CA LEU A 16 4.60 -2.24 6.46
C LEU A 16 5.44 -1.57 5.37
N THR A 17 4.91 -0.55 4.69
CA THR A 17 5.62 0.18 3.63
C THR A 17 6.45 1.34 4.20
N TRP A 18 5.94 2.01 5.24
CA TRP A 18 6.53 3.25 5.77
C TRP A 18 7.41 3.04 7.00
N ILE A 19 7.33 1.91 7.69
CA ILE A 19 8.24 1.59 8.80
C ILE A 19 9.63 1.24 8.21
N PRO A 20 10.72 1.93 8.60
CA PRO A 20 12.05 1.79 7.99
C PRO A 20 12.56 0.34 7.90
N ASN A 21 12.42 -0.44 8.98
CA ASN A 21 12.89 -1.83 8.99
C ASN A 21 12.14 -2.74 8.02
N THR A 22 10.85 -2.47 7.77
CA THR A 22 10.04 -3.26 6.83
C THR A 22 10.16 -2.72 5.41
N ARG A 23 10.42 -1.42 5.26
CA ARG A 23 10.81 -0.80 3.99
C ARG A 23 12.09 -1.41 3.42
N LEU A 24 13.13 -1.58 4.24
CA LEU A 24 14.36 -2.26 3.83
C LEU A 24 14.08 -3.67 3.33
N PHE A 25 13.24 -4.43 4.05
CA PHE A 25 12.79 -5.75 3.59
C PHE A 25 12.06 -5.69 2.24
N LEU A 26 11.32 -4.63 1.94
CA LEU A 26 10.63 -4.49 0.64
C LEU A 26 11.61 -4.16 -0.48
N THR A 27 12.50 -3.21 -0.28
CA THR A 27 13.48 -2.80 -1.29
C THR A 27 14.52 -3.88 -1.57
N ASP A 28 14.86 -4.70 -0.57
CA ASP A 28 15.87 -5.75 -0.70
C ASP A 28 15.28 -7.11 -1.09
N SER A 29 14.00 -7.38 -0.79
CA SER A 29 13.32 -8.64 -1.11
C SER A 29 12.27 -8.48 -2.21
N SER A 30 12.53 -9.10 -3.35
CA SER A 30 11.57 -9.20 -4.47
C SER A 30 10.23 -9.81 -4.03
N ILE A 31 10.25 -10.76 -3.10
CA ILE A 31 9.06 -11.41 -2.55
C ILE A 31 8.24 -10.44 -1.68
N GLY A 32 8.91 -9.64 -0.84
CA GLY A 32 8.26 -8.66 0.02
C GLY A 32 7.52 -7.60 -0.81
N THR A 33 8.20 -7.06 -1.84
CA THR A 33 7.62 -6.06 -2.74
C THR A 33 6.36 -6.58 -3.44
N ILE A 34 6.41 -7.80 -3.99
CA ILE A 34 5.25 -8.41 -4.66
C ILE A 34 4.08 -8.59 -3.68
N LEU A 35 4.35 -9.06 -2.46
CA LEU A 35 3.33 -9.29 -1.45
C LEU A 35 2.60 -7.98 -1.10
N ILE A 36 3.34 -6.90 -0.83
CA ILE A 36 2.73 -5.62 -0.49
C ILE A 36 1.97 -5.03 -1.67
N LEU A 37 2.49 -5.17 -2.89
CA LEU A 37 1.78 -4.71 -4.08
C LEU A 37 0.41 -5.42 -4.22
N VAL A 38 0.38 -6.74 -4.06
CA VAL A 38 -0.86 -7.53 -4.12
C VAL A 38 -1.83 -7.12 -3.01
N LEU A 39 -1.36 -7.00 -1.76
CA LEU A 39 -2.19 -6.56 -0.64
C LEU A 39 -2.75 -5.15 -0.85
N SER A 40 -1.94 -4.25 -1.40
CA SER A 40 -2.32 -2.85 -1.66
C SER A 40 -3.39 -2.75 -2.74
N ILE A 41 -3.23 -3.52 -3.83
CA ILE A 41 -4.24 -3.64 -4.89
C ILE A 41 -5.54 -4.22 -4.33
N PHE A 42 -5.44 -5.28 -3.51
CA PHE A 42 -6.60 -5.89 -2.88
C PHE A 42 -7.36 -4.87 -2.01
N VAL A 43 -6.66 -4.15 -1.12
CA VAL A 43 -7.26 -3.10 -0.28
C VAL A 43 -7.94 -2.04 -1.16
N CYS A 44 -7.30 -1.59 -2.23
CA CYS A 44 -7.86 -0.60 -3.14
C CYS A 44 -9.15 -1.11 -3.82
N VAL A 45 -9.12 -2.29 -4.42
CA VAL A 45 -10.26 -2.88 -5.15
C VAL A 45 -11.45 -3.08 -4.22
N PHE A 46 -11.23 -3.69 -3.05
CA PHE A 46 -12.31 -3.91 -2.09
C PHE A 46 -12.85 -2.61 -1.52
N SER A 47 -11.98 -1.62 -1.27
CA SER A 47 -12.43 -0.28 -0.84
C SER A 47 -13.35 0.37 -1.87
N VAL A 48 -13.01 0.30 -3.17
CA VAL A 48 -13.85 0.85 -4.24
C VAL A 48 -15.20 0.11 -4.33
N ILE A 49 -15.17 -1.22 -4.34
CA ILE A 49 -16.38 -2.06 -4.46
C ILE A 49 -17.34 -1.77 -3.30
N TYR A 50 -16.86 -1.78 -2.05
CA TYR A 50 -17.72 -1.56 -0.90
C TYR A 50 -18.13 -0.09 -0.74
N ASN A 51 -17.30 0.86 -1.17
CA ASN A 51 -17.69 2.27 -1.16
C ASN A 51 -18.87 2.54 -2.11
N LYS A 52 -18.93 1.87 -3.27
CA LYS A 52 -20.05 2.01 -4.21
C LYS A 52 -21.40 1.66 -3.57
N HIS A 53 -21.43 0.69 -2.65
CA HIS A 53 -22.65 0.26 -1.97
C HIS A 53 -22.96 1.06 -0.70
N SER A 54 -21.95 1.37 0.12
CA SER A 54 -22.16 1.92 1.46
C SER A 54 -21.86 3.42 1.57
N ARG A 55 -21.20 4.04 0.57
CA ARG A 55 -20.74 5.44 0.56
C ARG A 55 -20.16 5.91 1.89
N SER A 56 -19.16 5.18 2.40
CA SER A 56 -18.60 5.42 3.73
C SER A 56 -17.19 5.98 3.63
N LEU A 57 -16.91 7.03 4.40
CA LEU A 57 -15.59 7.67 4.50
C LEU A 57 -14.48 6.67 4.85
N TRP A 58 -14.78 5.64 5.64
CA TRP A 58 -13.83 4.59 6.00
C TRP A 58 -13.24 3.88 4.78
N TYR A 59 -14.04 3.64 3.74
CA TYR A 59 -13.56 3.01 2.51
C TYR A 59 -12.72 3.98 1.68
N ILE A 60 -13.02 5.27 1.70
CA ILE A 60 -12.21 6.30 1.03
C ILE A 60 -10.83 6.39 1.70
N PHE A 61 -10.78 6.45 3.03
CA PHE A 61 -9.51 6.43 3.75
C PHE A 61 -8.72 5.13 3.53
N SER A 62 -9.41 3.99 3.53
CA SER A 62 -8.78 2.69 3.25
C SER A 62 -8.18 2.65 1.84
N PHE A 63 -8.86 3.23 0.86
CA PHE A 63 -8.37 3.35 -0.50
C PHE A 63 -7.10 4.20 -0.58
N ILE A 64 -7.10 5.39 0.05
CA ILE A 64 -5.92 6.28 0.09
C ILE A 64 -4.73 5.57 0.75
N LEU A 65 -4.97 4.88 1.87
CA LEU A 65 -3.93 4.11 2.57
C LEU A 65 -3.38 2.96 1.72
N GLY A 66 -4.25 2.23 0.99
CA GLY A 66 -3.81 1.19 0.05
C GLY A 66 -3.09 1.74 -1.19
N LEU A 67 -3.34 2.98 -1.57
CA LEU A 67 -2.72 3.61 -2.74
C LEU A 67 -1.30 4.11 -2.42
N SER A 68 -1.03 4.42 -1.16
CA SER A 68 0.27 4.91 -0.70
C SER A 68 1.45 3.95 -0.99
N PRO A 69 1.38 2.64 -0.71
CA PRO A 69 2.40 1.67 -1.11
C PRO A 69 2.60 1.56 -2.63
N ILE A 70 1.52 1.64 -3.40
CA ILE A 70 1.58 1.57 -4.87
C ILE A 70 2.36 2.76 -5.42
N LEU A 71 2.05 3.97 -4.95
CA LEU A 71 2.79 5.17 -5.32
C LEU A 71 4.25 5.08 -4.89
N PHE A 72 4.52 4.61 -3.66
CA PHE A 72 5.88 4.43 -3.17
C PHE A 72 6.71 3.52 -4.10
N LEU A 73 6.17 2.35 -4.48
CA LEU A 73 6.86 1.44 -5.39
C LEU A 73 7.11 2.05 -6.78
N ILE A 74 6.16 2.82 -7.31
CA ILE A 74 6.33 3.54 -8.58
C ILE A 74 7.46 4.57 -8.46
N PHE A 75 7.46 5.37 -7.39
CA PHE A 75 8.53 6.34 -7.13
C PHE A 75 9.88 5.65 -7.05
N VAL A 76 10.02 4.63 -6.19
CA VAL A 76 11.27 3.86 -6.06
C VAL A 76 11.74 3.32 -7.40
N GLY A 77 10.84 2.72 -8.19
CA GLY A 77 11.16 2.20 -9.52
C GLY A 77 11.68 3.27 -10.48
N ILE A 78 11.07 4.46 -10.48
CA ILE A 78 11.53 5.60 -11.29
C ILE A 78 12.90 6.10 -10.84
N PHE A 79 13.11 6.28 -9.53
CA PHE A 79 14.40 6.72 -8.98
C PHE A 79 15.53 5.74 -9.32
N LEU A 80 15.28 4.43 -9.17
CA LEU A 80 16.23 3.38 -9.54
C LEU A 80 16.55 3.40 -11.04
N ALA A 81 15.52 3.54 -11.91
CA ALA A 81 15.72 3.60 -13.35
C ALA A 81 16.52 4.84 -13.80
N LEU A 82 16.43 5.94 -13.05
CA LEU A 82 17.19 7.16 -13.28
C LEU A 82 18.60 7.14 -12.66
N GLY A 83 19.00 6.02 -12.04
CA GLY A 83 20.31 5.88 -11.39
C GLY A 83 20.47 6.78 -10.16
N MET A 84 19.38 7.30 -9.62
CA MET A 84 19.43 8.13 -8.42
C MET A 84 19.53 7.24 -7.18
N PRO A 85 20.45 7.55 -6.24
CA PRO A 85 20.55 6.80 -5.00
C PRO A 85 19.27 6.99 -4.20
N PHE A 86 18.47 5.93 -4.08
CA PHE A 86 17.45 5.83 -3.06
C PHE A 86 18.18 5.39 -1.78
N ALA A 87 18.76 6.36 -1.07
CA ALA A 87 19.60 6.15 0.11
C ALA A 87 18.75 5.64 1.31
N PRO A 88 19.40 5.00 2.32
CA PRO A 88 18.90 3.83 3.07
C PRO A 88 17.68 4.07 3.97
#